data_AF-A0A1R1QLQ2-F1
#
_entry.id   AF-A0A1R1QLQ2-F1
#
_cell.length_a   1.000
_cell.length_b   1.000
_cell.length_c   1.000
_cell.angle_alpha   90.00
_cell.angle_beta   90.00
_cell.angle_gamma   90.00
#
_symmetry.space_group_name_H-M   'P 1'
#
loop_
_entity.id
_entity.type
_entity.pdbx_description
1 polymer ?
#
loop_
_entity_poly.entity_id
_entity_poly.type
_entity_poly.pdbx_seq_one_letter_code
_entity_poly.pdbx_strand_id
1 'polypeptide(L)'
;MARQLTEELKHESVWNPNIGSGRFRNPVLFKDYSDPDIVRKGKDFFMAASSFSSFPGIPILHSTDLVNWTLISHVFDKLPFKDYELPAHGKGAWAPSIRYYRGEFWVYFATPDEGIFMSKTKDPFRGWEPLVHVKETKGWIDPCPFWDDDGRAYLIHAYANSRIGIKSKLNLCRMKKDGTALEDDGEIVFDGTLNHPTIEGPKLYKKDGYYYIFAPAGGVKNGWQTVLRSRQIYGPYEDKIVLHQGNTVINGPHQGGWVELDSGESWFIHFQDRGAFGRIVHLQPVSWEDGWPLMGKDINKDGIGEPVLEWQKPKTNSEDLKEPFDQASDDFSSENLALQWQWEANPKQEWYSLDARPGRLRLYSRRSVHRFKLSRIPNLLMQKFSGPSFTATIKLSLCALSETIRAGLAVMGKEYASLCFSKGENGLYKLGVYTGRIEDDLEDIKTEEHPVSKETVYLRVTVSEEAECRFSYSIDQHHFTQVGDPFQAVPGLWTGAKVGMYCVNAGTDGPDGSYCDIDWFIAEPERRGHK
;
A
#
# COMPACT_ATOMS: atom_id res chain seq x y z
N MET A 1 -13.27 -28.12 18.58
CA MET A 1 -12.38 -27.34 19.48
C MET A 1 -12.54 -25.86 19.15
N ALA A 2 -13.36 -25.13 19.90
CA ALA A 2 -13.58 -23.67 19.72
C ALA A 2 -12.97 -22.87 20.89
N ARG A 3 -11.75 -23.25 21.31
CA ARG A 3 -11.01 -22.60 22.41
C ARG A 3 -9.49 -22.60 22.16
N GLN A 4 -9.09 -22.55 20.90
CA GLN A 4 -7.70 -22.76 20.47
C GLN A 4 -7.31 -21.92 19.24
N LEU A 5 -7.86 -20.72 19.10
CA LEU A 5 -7.49 -19.78 18.03
C LEU A 5 -6.57 -18.65 18.47
N THR A 6 -6.00 -18.72 19.68
CA THR A 6 -4.98 -17.76 20.14
C THR A 6 -3.71 -18.40 20.74
N GLU A 7 -3.55 -19.74 20.70
CA GLU A 7 -2.29 -20.39 21.11
C GLU A 7 -1.69 -21.37 20.09
N GLU A 8 -2.45 -21.90 19.11
CA GLU A 8 -1.92 -22.93 18.19
C GLU A 8 -1.83 -22.53 16.70
N LEU A 9 -2.42 -21.42 16.27
CA LEU A 9 -1.94 -20.76 15.06
C LEU A 9 -0.75 -19.90 15.47
N LYS A 10 0.43 -20.52 15.52
CA LYS A 10 1.67 -19.74 15.42
C LYS A 10 1.52 -18.88 14.17
N HIS A 11 1.49 -17.56 14.35
CA HIS A 11 1.50 -16.58 13.27
C HIS A 11 2.76 -16.82 12.43
N GLU A 12 2.65 -17.67 11.41
CA GLU A 12 3.70 -17.86 10.43
C GLU A 12 3.54 -16.73 9.42
N SER A 13 4.57 -15.86 9.34
CA SER A 13 4.55 -14.79 8.36
C SER A 13 4.42 -15.36 6.95
N VAL A 14 3.53 -14.77 6.15
CA VAL A 14 3.39 -15.16 4.73
C VAL A 14 4.69 -14.89 3.97
N TRP A 15 5.46 -13.88 4.39
CA TRP A 15 6.76 -13.55 3.84
C TRP A 15 7.78 -13.22 4.92
N ASN A 16 8.90 -13.93 4.93
CA ASN A 16 10.02 -13.64 5.83
C ASN A 16 11.25 -13.18 5.03
N PRO A 17 11.73 -11.92 5.21
CA PRO A 17 12.93 -11.42 4.55
C PRO A 17 14.24 -11.86 5.26
N ASN A 18 14.17 -12.43 6.46
CA ASN A 18 15.33 -12.89 7.21
C ASN A 18 15.74 -14.29 6.73
N ILE A 19 16.99 -14.44 6.26
CA ILE A 19 17.51 -15.71 5.72
C ILE A 19 18.60 -16.34 6.61
N GLY A 20 18.72 -15.85 7.85
CA GLY A 20 19.70 -16.32 8.84
C GLY A 20 21.09 -15.73 8.68
N SER A 21 21.98 -16.03 9.64
CA SER A 21 23.40 -15.62 9.63
C SER A 21 23.63 -14.12 9.41
N GLY A 22 22.78 -13.27 10.00
CA GLY A 22 22.87 -11.81 9.86
C GLY A 22 22.58 -11.29 8.45
N ARG A 23 21.86 -12.05 7.61
CA ARG A 23 21.51 -11.68 6.23
C ARG A 23 20.02 -11.49 6.01
N PHE A 24 19.68 -10.74 4.97
CA PHE A 24 18.31 -10.58 4.48
C PHE A 24 18.21 -10.88 2.98
N ARG A 25 16.97 -11.10 2.51
CA ARG A 25 16.59 -11.17 1.10
C ARG A 25 15.61 -10.06 0.75
N ASN A 26 15.70 -9.59 -0.48
CA ASN A 26 14.72 -8.70 -1.09
C ASN A 26 13.56 -9.48 -1.74
N PRO A 27 12.34 -8.94 -1.76
CA PRO A 27 11.94 -7.68 -1.11
C PRO A 27 11.97 -7.79 0.43
N VAL A 28 12.32 -6.69 1.11
CA VAL A 28 12.18 -6.61 2.58
C VAL A 28 10.70 -6.56 3.00
N LEU A 29 9.80 -6.10 2.12
CA LEU A 29 8.35 -6.22 2.28
C LEU A 29 7.67 -6.65 0.99
N PHE A 30 7.05 -7.83 1.02
CA PHE A 30 6.21 -8.33 -0.09
C PHE A 30 4.74 -7.89 0.09
N LYS A 31 4.52 -6.58 0.15
CA LYS A 31 3.19 -5.94 0.15
C LYS A 31 3.29 -4.64 -0.64
N ASP A 32 2.17 -4.16 -1.20
CA ASP A 32 2.09 -2.93 -2.00
C ASP A 32 2.26 -1.64 -1.16
N TYR A 33 3.44 -1.44 -0.56
CA TYR A 33 3.84 -0.20 0.11
C TYR A 33 4.59 0.67 -0.87
N SER A 34 3.81 1.18 -1.81
CA SER A 34 4.32 1.90 -2.94
C SER A 34 4.80 3.32 -2.62
N ASP A 35 5.69 3.84 -3.47
CA ASP A 35 6.30 5.17 -3.33
C ASP A 35 6.96 5.40 -1.96
N PRO A 36 7.76 4.45 -1.43
CA PRO A 36 8.25 4.54 -0.07
C PRO A 36 9.21 5.73 0.07
N ASP A 37 9.01 6.53 1.10
CA ASP A 37 10.00 7.49 1.59
C ASP A 37 10.29 7.19 3.06
N ILE A 38 11.55 7.35 3.46
CA ILE A 38 12.03 6.92 4.76
C ILE A 38 12.69 8.08 5.49
N VAL A 39 12.53 8.11 6.81
CA VAL A 39 13.27 8.98 7.71
C VAL A 39 13.79 8.21 8.91
N ARG A 40 14.92 8.66 9.44
CA ARG A 40 15.55 8.11 10.64
C ARG A 40 15.46 9.09 11.81
N LYS A 41 15.11 8.61 12.99
CA LYS A 41 15.20 9.31 14.28
C LYS A 41 15.93 8.42 15.28
N GLY A 42 17.21 8.69 15.51
CA GLY A 42 18.04 7.85 16.39
C GLY A 42 18.14 6.41 15.86
N LYS A 43 17.65 5.43 16.63
CA LYS A 43 17.63 4.01 16.22
C LYS A 43 16.41 3.61 15.40
N ASP A 44 15.41 4.49 15.31
CA ASP A 44 14.11 4.18 14.72
C ASP A 44 14.04 4.71 13.28
N PHE A 45 13.47 3.89 12.41
CA PHE A 45 13.20 4.20 11.02
C PHE A 45 11.70 4.22 10.78
N PHE A 46 11.24 5.21 10.03
CA PHE A 46 9.83 5.37 9.69
C PHE A 46 9.70 5.48 8.18
N MET A 47 8.74 4.76 7.60
CA MET A 47 8.45 4.76 6.17
C MET A 47 7.02 5.23 5.94
N ALA A 48 6.84 6.20 5.05
CA ALA A 48 5.53 6.56 4.52
C ALA A 48 5.36 5.95 3.13
N ALA A 49 4.14 5.50 2.79
CA ALA A 49 3.81 4.95 1.49
C ALA A 49 2.48 5.50 0.96
N SER A 50 2.27 5.44 -0.34
CA SER A 50 1.00 5.84 -0.97
C SER A 50 -0.17 4.97 -0.50
N SER A 51 -1.36 5.56 -0.43
CA SER A 51 -2.61 4.85 -0.14
C SER A 51 -3.68 5.05 -1.21
N PHE A 52 -3.50 6.02 -2.11
CA PHE A 52 -4.48 6.41 -3.12
C PHE A 52 -5.83 6.70 -2.47
N SER A 53 -6.90 6.07 -2.94
CA SER A 53 -8.26 6.17 -2.41
C SER A 53 -8.59 5.10 -1.36
N SER A 54 -7.56 4.49 -0.76
CA SER A 54 -7.71 3.57 0.38
C SER A 54 -7.64 4.34 1.69
N PHE A 55 -8.55 4.05 2.61
CA PHE A 55 -8.67 4.76 3.89
C PHE A 55 -8.63 3.81 5.09
N PRO A 56 -7.98 4.15 6.21
CA PRO A 56 -7.20 5.36 6.44
C PRO A 56 -5.98 5.47 5.49
N GLY A 57 -5.51 6.69 5.29
CA GLY A 57 -4.59 7.06 4.22
C GLY A 57 -3.18 7.41 4.69
N ILE A 58 -2.23 7.21 3.77
CA ILE A 58 -0.78 7.26 3.99
C ILE A 58 -0.34 6.40 5.19
N PRO A 59 -0.13 5.08 4.99
CA PRO A 59 0.41 4.21 6.03
C PRO A 59 1.80 4.64 6.48
N ILE A 60 2.05 4.51 7.78
CA ILE A 60 3.35 4.73 8.42
C ILE A 60 3.84 3.41 9.01
N LEU A 61 4.98 2.95 8.51
CA LEU A 61 5.65 1.75 9.00
C LEU A 61 6.85 2.13 9.86
N HIS A 62 7.18 1.30 10.84
CA HIS A 62 8.34 1.43 11.71
C HIS A 62 9.25 0.22 11.60
N SER A 63 10.56 0.46 11.72
CA SER A 63 11.60 -0.56 11.83
C SER A 63 12.74 -0.06 12.71
N THR A 64 13.51 -1.00 13.26
CA THR A 64 14.79 -0.72 13.96
C THR A 64 15.99 -1.27 13.21
N ASP A 65 15.78 -2.06 12.14
CA ASP A 65 16.84 -2.75 11.39
C ASP A 65 16.75 -2.58 9.86
N LEU A 66 15.78 -1.80 9.36
CA LEU A 66 15.43 -1.57 7.94
C LEU A 66 14.90 -2.80 7.19
N VAL A 67 14.85 -3.97 7.82
CA VAL A 67 14.47 -5.24 7.19
C VAL A 67 13.08 -5.66 7.66
N ASN A 68 12.83 -5.59 8.96
CA ASN A 68 11.58 -5.97 9.59
C ASN A 68 10.75 -4.71 9.85
N TRP A 69 9.60 -4.63 9.21
CA TRP A 69 8.72 -3.46 9.30
C TRP A 69 7.35 -3.83 9.86
N THR A 70 6.81 -2.93 10.67
CA THR A 70 5.46 -3.03 11.24
C THR A 70 4.67 -1.78 10.87
N LEU A 71 3.42 -1.94 10.41
CA LEU A 71 2.49 -0.83 10.22
C LEU A 71 2.02 -0.33 11.61
N ILE A 72 2.28 0.94 11.91
CA ILE A 72 2.05 1.51 13.26
C ILE A 72 0.96 2.58 13.29
N SER A 73 0.69 3.24 12.16
CA SER A 73 -0.37 4.25 12.06
C SER A 73 -0.66 4.61 10.60
N HIS A 74 -1.62 5.50 10.41
CA HIS A 74 -1.91 6.20 9.16
C HIS A 74 -1.98 7.70 9.44
N VAL A 75 -1.72 8.54 8.44
CA VAL A 75 -1.65 10.00 8.62
C VAL A 75 -3.04 10.63 8.75
N PHE A 76 -4.06 10.08 8.09
CA PHE A 76 -5.43 10.61 8.16
C PHE A 76 -6.47 9.53 7.95
N ASP A 77 -7.67 9.74 8.48
CA ASP A 77 -8.78 8.78 8.34
C ASP A 77 -9.60 8.98 7.06
N LYS A 78 -9.72 10.23 6.59
CA LYS A 78 -10.56 10.62 5.46
C LYS A 78 -10.05 11.87 4.74
N LEU A 79 -10.45 12.02 3.48
CA LEU A 79 -10.24 13.25 2.70
C LEU A 79 -11.54 14.08 2.66
N PRO A 80 -11.48 15.41 2.84
CA PRO A 80 -12.67 16.26 2.99
C PRO A 80 -13.34 16.63 1.65
N PHE A 81 -13.40 15.71 0.69
CA PHE A 81 -13.99 15.93 -0.63
C PHE A 81 -15.05 14.89 -0.96
N LYS A 82 -16.12 15.33 -1.64
CA LYS A 82 -17.27 14.48 -2.00
C LYS A 82 -16.89 13.29 -2.87
N ASP A 83 -15.85 13.43 -3.70
CA ASP A 83 -15.34 12.39 -4.58
C ASP A 83 -14.93 11.12 -3.81
N TYR A 84 -14.58 11.24 -2.52
CA TYR A 84 -14.15 10.13 -1.67
C TYR A 84 -15.27 9.51 -0.82
N GLU A 85 -16.53 9.95 -0.98
CA GLU A 85 -17.69 9.30 -0.35
C GLU A 85 -18.12 8.00 -1.07
N LEU A 86 -17.58 7.78 -2.27
CA LEU A 86 -17.70 6.57 -3.07
C LEU A 86 -16.31 6.12 -3.51
N PRO A 87 -16.14 4.87 -3.99
CA PRO A 87 -14.86 4.40 -4.49
C PRO A 87 -14.28 5.28 -5.60
N ALA A 88 -13.07 5.79 -5.36
CA ALA A 88 -12.38 6.75 -6.20
C ALA A 88 -11.07 6.17 -6.75
N HIS A 89 -11.16 5.00 -7.40
CA HIS A 89 -10.00 4.20 -7.82
C HIS A 89 -8.91 5.02 -8.51
N GLY A 90 -7.66 4.91 -8.03
CA GLY A 90 -6.49 5.61 -8.58
C GLY A 90 -6.39 7.12 -8.29
N LYS A 91 -7.37 7.72 -7.60
CA LYS A 91 -7.31 9.08 -7.04
C LYS A 91 -6.72 9.06 -5.62
N GLY A 92 -6.90 10.13 -4.85
CA GLY A 92 -6.50 10.21 -3.45
C GLY A 92 -5.02 10.46 -3.27
N ALA A 93 -4.45 9.95 -2.18
CA ALA A 93 -3.12 10.31 -1.73
C ALA A 93 -2.01 9.52 -2.45
N TRP A 94 -1.33 10.21 -3.36
CA TRP A 94 -0.17 9.73 -4.12
C TRP A 94 1.12 9.91 -3.30
N ALA A 95 2.27 9.71 -3.93
CA ALA A 95 3.59 9.59 -3.31
C ALA A 95 3.82 10.56 -2.14
N PRO A 96 4.00 10.04 -0.91
CA PRO A 96 4.34 10.87 0.22
C PRO A 96 5.84 11.17 0.27
N SER A 97 6.20 12.19 1.04
CA SER A 97 7.52 12.34 1.62
C SER A 97 7.42 12.43 3.13
N ILE A 98 8.44 11.93 3.84
CA ILE A 98 8.51 12.02 5.30
C ILE A 98 9.84 12.64 5.74
N ARG A 99 9.78 13.64 6.62
CA ARG A 99 10.97 14.33 7.16
C ARG A 99 10.87 14.45 8.68
N TYR A 100 12.02 14.47 9.35
CA TYR A 100 12.12 14.73 10.78
C TYR A 100 12.86 16.05 10.94
N TYR A 101 12.14 17.06 11.43
CA TYR A 101 12.65 18.42 11.54
C TYR A 101 12.18 19.04 12.84
N ARG A 102 13.13 19.61 13.60
CA ARG A 102 12.88 20.30 14.89
C ARG A 102 12.02 19.52 15.89
N GLY A 103 12.24 18.21 15.99
CA GLY A 103 11.56 17.38 16.98
C GLY A 103 10.23 16.78 16.51
N GLU A 104 9.82 17.06 15.28
CA GLU A 104 8.55 16.61 14.70
C GLU A 104 8.79 15.84 13.40
N PHE A 105 7.92 14.87 13.13
CA PHE A 105 7.78 14.20 11.86
C PHE A 105 6.78 14.99 11.00
N TRP A 106 7.12 15.14 9.73
CA TRP A 106 6.35 15.89 8.75
C TRP A 106 6.10 14.98 7.57
N VAL A 107 4.84 14.80 7.19
CA VAL A 107 4.46 14.07 5.99
C VAL A 107 3.78 15.01 5.02
N TYR A 108 4.27 15.05 3.79
CA TYR A 108 3.63 15.74 2.67
C TYR A 108 3.20 14.71 1.65
N PHE A 109 2.07 14.94 1.02
CA PHE A 109 1.59 14.14 -0.11
C PHE A 109 0.77 15.02 -1.03
N ALA A 110 0.51 14.53 -2.24
CA ALA A 110 -0.41 15.18 -3.16
C ALA A 110 -1.60 14.30 -3.46
N THR A 111 -2.73 14.94 -3.65
CA THR A 111 -3.80 14.41 -4.51
C THR A 111 -3.65 15.07 -5.87
N PRO A 112 -3.59 14.34 -7.00
CA PRO A 112 -3.40 14.96 -8.32
C PRO A 112 -4.51 15.94 -8.72
N ASP A 113 -5.67 15.85 -8.07
CA ASP A 113 -6.86 16.62 -8.41
C ASP A 113 -7.07 17.81 -7.45
N GLU A 114 -6.80 17.66 -6.14
CA GLU A 114 -7.03 18.71 -5.14
C GLU A 114 -5.75 19.45 -4.67
N GLY A 115 -4.55 18.95 -4.97
CA GLY A 115 -3.28 19.61 -4.66
C GLY A 115 -2.46 18.97 -3.52
N ILE A 116 -1.65 19.78 -2.85
CA ILE A 116 -0.64 19.33 -1.87
C ILE A 116 -1.16 19.49 -0.45
N PHE A 117 -1.00 18.42 0.35
CA PHE A 117 -1.38 18.36 1.75
C PHE A 117 -0.17 18.03 2.62
N MET A 118 -0.26 18.40 3.90
CA MET A 118 0.69 17.97 4.90
C MET A 118 0.03 17.69 6.25
N SER A 119 0.71 16.89 7.06
CA SER A 119 0.45 16.75 8.48
C SER A 119 1.76 16.52 9.23
N LYS A 120 1.74 16.70 10.54
CA LYS A 120 2.90 16.49 11.39
C LYS A 120 2.51 15.85 12.72
N THR A 121 3.52 15.31 13.40
CA THR A 121 3.39 14.76 14.75
C THR A 121 4.72 14.73 15.48
N LYS A 122 4.70 14.73 16.81
CA LYS A 122 5.89 14.46 17.64
C LYS A 122 6.16 12.97 17.80
N ASP A 123 5.13 12.15 17.62
CA ASP A 123 5.14 10.73 17.90
C ASP A 123 4.25 9.97 16.89
N PRO A 124 4.83 9.34 15.84
CA PRO A 124 4.08 8.62 14.81
C PRO A 124 3.23 7.46 15.33
N PHE A 125 3.47 6.99 16.56
CA PHE A 125 2.67 5.94 17.21
C PHE A 125 1.39 6.47 17.84
N ARG A 126 1.26 7.79 18.06
CA ARG A 126 0.13 8.42 18.76
C ARG A 126 -0.82 9.19 17.84
N GLY A 127 -0.63 9.07 16.52
CA GLY A 127 -1.43 9.76 15.51
C GLY A 127 -0.82 11.08 15.05
N TRP A 128 -1.57 11.76 14.19
CA TRP A 128 -1.13 12.89 13.38
C TRP A 128 -2.06 14.08 13.56
N GLU A 129 -1.54 15.30 13.37
CA GLU A 129 -2.35 16.51 13.37
C GLU A 129 -3.32 16.53 12.17
N PRO A 130 -4.43 17.29 12.23
CA PRO A 130 -5.32 17.47 11.09
C PRO A 130 -4.59 17.95 9.83
N LEU A 131 -5.04 17.49 8.67
CA LEU A 131 -4.45 17.85 7.39
C LEU A 131 -4.47 19.37 7.15
N VAL A 132 -3.35 19.89 6.67
CA VAL A 132 -3.22 21.25 6.13
C VAL A 132 -3.17 21.16 4.61
N HIS A 133 -4.01 21.95 3.94
CA HIS A 133 -4.00 22.08 2.48
C HIS A 133 -2.97 23.14 2.08
N VAL A 134 -1.73 22.71 1.83
CA VAL A 134 -0.55 23.57 1.60
C VAL A 134 -0.69 24.37 0.30
N LYS A 135 -1.25 23.74 -0.74
CA LYS A 135 -1.46 24.34 -2.05
C LYS A 135 -2.64 23.67 -2.76
N GLU A 136 -3.66 24.46 -3.09
CA GLU A 136 -4.71 24.07 -4.03
C GLU A 136 -4.18 24.21 -5.47
N THR A 137 -4.10 23.09 -6.18
CA THR A 137 -3.58 23.03 -7.55
C THR A 137 -3.93 21.69 -8.17
N LYS A 138 -3.87 21.60 -9.50
CA LYS A 138 -4.13 20.36 -10.24
C LYS A 138 -2.86 19.87 -10.93
N GLY A 139 -2.62 18.57 -10.83
CA GLY A 139 -1.54 17.88 -11.53
C GLY A 139 -0.15 18.07 -10.92
N TRP A 140 -0.02 18.72 -9.76
CA TRP A 140 1.24 18.73 -9.01
C TRP A 140 1.30 17.47 -8.15
N ILE A 141 2.41 16.74 -8.22
CA ILE A 141 2.57 15.44 -7.54
C ILE A 141 3.93 15.33 -6.88
N ASP A 142 4.09 14.31 -6.04
CA ASP A 142 5.35 13.91 -5.42
C ASP A 142 6.05 15.03 -4.62
N PRO A 143 5.35 15.73 -3.72
CA PRO A 143 5.94 16.83 -2.95
C PRO A 143 6.98 16.31 -1.97
N CYS A 144 8.11 17.00 -1.86
CA CYS A 144 9.13 16.79 -0.85
C CYS A 144 9.53 18.11 -0.18
N PRO A 145 9.24 18.30 1.13
CA PRO A 145 9.67 19.48 1.85
C PRO A 145 11.16 19.40 2.16
N PHE A 146 11.78 20.57 2.26
CA PHE A 146 13.18 20.70 2.63
C PHE A 146 13.37 21.99 3.45
N TRP A 147 13.93 21.86 4.66
CA TRP A 147 14.33 22.99 5.48
C TRP A 147 15.84 23.10 5.45
N ASP A 148 16.33 24.25 5.02
CA ASP A 148 17.75 24.49 4.84
C ASP A 148 18.40 25.09 6.09
N ASP A 149 19.72 24.97 6.18
CA ASP A 149 20.53 25.45 7.30
C ASP A 149 20.53 26.99 7.41
N ASP A 150 20.27 27.69 6.30
CA ASP A 150 20.11 29.15 6.28
C ASP A 150 18.76 29.64 6.83
N GLY A 151 17.89 28.69 7.23
CA GLY A 151 16.58 28.94 7.79
C GLY A 151 15.50 29.26 6.76
N ARG A 152 15.76 29.10 5.46
CA ARG A 152 14.73 29.05 4.41
C ARG A 152 14.13 27.65 4.32
N ALA A 153 12.95 27.55 3.72
CA ALA A 153 12.29 26.29 3.46
C ALA A 153 11.80 26.25 2.01
N TYR A 154 11.81 25.06 1.44
CA TYR A 154 11.49 24.80 0.04
C TYR A 154 10.62 23.55 -0.06
N LEU A 155 9.92 23.43 -1.17
CA LEU A 155 9.21 22.22 -1.56
C LEU A 155 9.51 21.92 -3.01
N ILE A 156 10.06 20.74 -3.29
CA ILE A 156 10.23 20.24 -4.65
C ILE A 156 9.06 19.33 -5.00
N HIS A 157 8.61 19.35 -6.26
CA HIS A 157 7.56 18.47 -6.74
C HIS A 157 7.74 18.16 -8.23
N ALA A 158 6.98 17.19 -8.72
CA ALA A 158 6.86 16.83 -10.14
C ALA A 158 5.44 17.14 -10.66
N TYR A 159 5.17 16.73 -11.91
CA TYR A 159 3.91 16.98 -12.60
C TYR A 159 3.29 15.69 -13.16
N ALA A 160 1.96 15.59 -13.07
CA ALA A 160 1.17 14.49 -13.60
C ALA A 160 0.71 14.78 -15.04
N ASN A 161 1.30 14.06 -16.00
CA ASN A 161 0.88 14.14 -17.41
C ASN A 161 -0.61 13.81 -17.60
N SER A 162 -1.12 12.88 -16.80
CA SER A 162 -2.53 12.43 -16.81
C SER A 162 -3.54 13.50 -16.39
N ARG A 163 -3.10 14.67 -15.91
CA ARG A 163 -3.97 15.76 -15.45
C ARG A 163 -3.78 17.05 -16.21
N ILE A 164 -2.52 17.45 -16.45
CA ILE A 164 -2.19 18.75 -17.04
C ILE A 164 -1.25 18.67 -18.24
N GLY A 165 -0.91 17.47 -18.72
CA GLY A 165 -0.07 17.28 -19.90
C GLY A 165 1.42 17.61 -19.70
N ILE A 166 1.87 17.76 -18.45
CA ILE A 166 3.28 18.01 -18.09
C ILE A 166 3.83 16.78 -17.37
N LYS A 167 5.05 16.36 -17.73
CA LYS A 167 5.88 15.36 -17.03
C LYS A 167 7.36 15.65 -17.27
N SER A 168 8.22 14.87 -16.62
CA SER A 168 9.69 14.92 -16.80
C SER A 168 10.33 16.23 -16.32
N LYS A 169 9.67 16.98 -15.44
CA LYS A 169 10.13 18.28 -14.96
C LYS A 169 10.00 18.34 -13.45
N LEU A 170 11.03 18.86 -12.79
CA LEU A 170 11.06 19.06 -11.35
C LEU A 170 11.04 20.56 -11.07
N ASN A 171 10.10 20.97 -10.20
CA ASN A 171 9.85 22.38 -9.87
C ASN A 171 10.10 22.60 -8.38
N LEU A 172 10.80 23.68 -8.05
CA LEU A 172 11.15 24.03 -6.68
C LEU A 172 10.45 25.32 -6.28
N CYS A 173 9.63 25.26 -5.23
CA CYS A 173 8.93 26.41 -4.65
C CYS A 173 9.59 26.84 -3.35
N ARG A 174 9.51 28.14 -3.02
CA ARG A 174 9.73 28.59 -1.64
C ARG A 174 8.53 28.19 -0.79
N MET A 175 8.81 27.81 0.46
CA MET A 175 7.82 27.38 1.43
C MET A 175 7.95 28.21 2.71
N LYS A 176 6.82 28.50 3.37
CA LYS A 176 6.85 29.07 4.71
C LYS A 176 7.67 28.18 5.65
N LYS A 177 8.35 28.78 6.62
CA LYS A 177 9.19 28.03 7.58
C LYS A 177 8.41 27.04 8.44
N ASP A 178 7.14 27.33 8.71
CA ASP A 178 6.21 26.45 9.41
C ASP A 178 5.64 25.34 8.50
N GLY A 179 5.99 25.33 7.21
CA GLY A 179 5.62 24.31 6.25
C GLY A 179 4.19 24.39 5.72
N THR A 180 3.36 25.31 6.20
CA THR A 180 1.90 25.23 5.99
C THR A 180 1.41 25.83 4.67
N ALA A 181 2.27 26.53 3.93
CA ALA A 181 1.94 27.12 2.62
C ALA A 181 3.19 27.34 1.77
N LEU A 182 3.00 27.36 0.45
CA LEU A 182 4.01 27.84 -0.50
C LEU A 182 3.99 29.37 -0.59
N GLU A 183 5.15 29.97 -0.83
CA GLU A 183 5.30 31.42 -0.98
C GLU A 183 5.29 31.88 -2.45
N ASP A 184 5.39 30.93 -3.39
CA ASP A 184 5.35 31.14 -4.83
C ASP A 184 4.93 29.86 -5.57
N ASP A 185 4.91 29.93 -6.90
CA ASP A 185 4.68 28.79 -7.79
C ASP A 185 5.99 28.10 -8.23
N GLY A 186 7.13 28.55 -7.70
CA GLY A 186 8.44 28.00 -7.96
C GLY A 186 8.99 28.21 -9.36
N GLU A 187 10.09 27.51 -9.63
CA GLU A 187 10.80 27.49 -10.90
C GLU A 187 11.30 26.08 -11.24
N ILE A 188 11.33 25.74 -12.52
CA ILE A 188 11.82 24.44 -12.99
C ILE A 188 13.33 24.40 -12.79
N VAL A 189 13.80 23.55 -11.88
CA VAL A 189 15.22 23.36 -11.57
C VAL A 189 15.85 22.23 -12.38
N PHE A 190 15.04 21.36 -12.97
CA PHE A 190 15.50 20.29 -13.86
C PHE A 190 14.45 19.93 -14.91
N ASP A 191 14.84 19.88 -16.17
CA ASP A 191 14.03 19.42 -17.30
C ASP A 191 14.63 18.13 -17.89
N GLY A 192 14.06 17.00 -17.49
CA GLY A 192 14.47 15.67 -17.93
C GLY A 192 13.82 15.21 -19.23
N THR A 193 13.08 16.07 -19.95
CA THR A 193 12.25 15.64 -21.09
C THR A 193 13.01 14.83 -22.14
N LEU A 194 14.29 15.16 -22.39
CA LEU A 194 15.12 14.47 -23.39
C LEU A 194 15.83 13.23 -22.83
N ASN A 195 16.50 13.35 -21.68
CA ASN A 195 17.42 12.33 -21.18
C ASN A 195 16.86 11.47 -20.04
N HIS A 196 15.85 11.98 -19.33
CA HIS A 196 15.19 11.33 -18.18
C HIS A 196 13.67 11.45 -18.32
N PRO A 197 13.06 10.88 -19.37
CA PRO A 197 11.63 10.99 -19.58
C PRO A 197 10.88 10.39 -18.40
N THR A 198 9.82 11.06 -17.95
CA THR A 198 9.07 10.69 -16.74
C THR A 198 9.92 10.76 -15.47
N ILE A 199 10.91 11.67 -15.41
CA ILE A 199 11.52 12.00 -14.13
C ILE A 199 10.47 12.60 -13.19
N GLU A 200 10.31 11.99 -12.03
CA GLU A 200 9.29 12.29 -11.03
C GLU A 200 9.78 11.88 -9.63
N GLY A 201 8.90 11.80 -8.62
CA GLY A 201 9.25 11.29 -7.29
C GLY A 201 10.39 12.00 -6.55
N PRO A 202 10.64 13.31 -6.70
CA PRO A 202 11.86 13.94 -6.21
C PRO A 202 11.95 13.91 -4.68
N LYS A 203 13.06 13.43 -4.16
CA LYS A 203 13.45 13.53 -2.74
C LYS A 203 14.68 14.42 -2.62
N LEU A 204 14.53 15.56 -1.96
CA LEU A 204 15.58 16.55 -1.76
C LEU A 204 16.34 16.29 -0.46
N TYR A 205 17.66 16.31 -0.55
CA TYR A 205 18.61 16.13 0.56
C TYR A 205 19.75 17.14 0.46
N LYS A 206 20.50 17.30 1.56
CA LYS A 206 21.75 18.06 1.59
C LYS A 206 22.84 17.24 2.25
N LYS A 207 24.00 17.13 1.61
CA LYS A 207 25.16 16.38 2.10
C LYS A 207 26.44 17.01 1.56
N ASP A 208 27.46 17.20 2.40
CA ASP A 208 28.80 17.67 2.02
C ASP A 208 28.83 18.94 1.13
N GLY A 209 27.93 19.88 1.42
CA GLY A 209 27.81 21.15 0.68
C GLY A 209 27.17 21.03 -0.70
N TYR A 210 26.51 19.91 -1.00
CA TYR A 210 25.66 19.71 -2.17
C TYR A 210 24.20 19.53 -1.76
N TYR A 211 23.30 20.03 -2.58
CA TYR A 211 21.91 19.63 -2.64
C TYR A 211 21.79 18.45 -3.60
N TYR A 212 21.13 17.38 -3.16
CA TYR A 212 20.87 16.21 -3.97
C TYR A 212 19.36 16.06 -4.19
N ILE A 213 18.95 15.77 -5.42
CA ILE A 213 17.58 15.37 -5.74
C ILE A 213 17.63 13.93 -6.22
N PHE A 214 17.07 13.01 -5.44
CA PHE A 214 16.90 11.63 -5.84
C PHE A 214 15.54 11.54 -6.53
N ALA A 215 15.52 11.26 -7.83
CA ALA A 215 14.31 11.24 -8.63
C ALA A 215 14.41 10.09 -9.64
N PRO A 216 13.54 9.07 -9.59
CA PRO A 216 13.52 8.05 -10.62
C PRO A 216 13.06 8.60 -11.97
N ALA A 217 13.40 7.91 -13.06
CA ALA A 217 12.97 8.24 -14.42
C ALA A 217 12.73 6.96 -15.24
N GLY A 218 12.18 7.09 -16.45
CA GLY A 218 11.87 5.95 -17.34
C GLY A 218 10.55 5.25 -17.03
N GLY A 219 9.83 5.71 -15.99
CA GLY A 219 8.54 5.19 -15.56
C GLY A 219 8.63 3.93 -14.70
N VAL A 220 7.53 3.62 -14.02
CA VAL A 220 7.45 2.62 -12.93
C VAL A 220 8.02 1.23 -13.28
N LYS A 221 7.72 0.67 -14.46
CA LYS A 221 8.03 -0.75 -14.77
C LYS A 221 9.47 -1.02 -15.19
N ASN A 222 10.03 -0.13 -16.01
CA ASN A 222 11.29 -0.32 -16.71
C ASN A 222 12.31 0.80 -16.42
N GLY A 223 11.96 1.68 -15.48
CA GLY A 223 12.76 2.86 -15.15
C GLY A 223 14.03 2.56 -14.39
N TRP A 224 14.62 3.63 -13.88
CA TRP A 224 15.87 3.63 -13.13
C TRP A 224 15.84 4.74 -12.08
N GLN A 225 16.80 4.70 -11.16
CA GLN A 225 17.02 5.78 -10.20
C GLN A 225 18.06 6.77 -10.75
N THR A 226 17.64 8.03 -10.93
CA THR A 226 18.54 9.14 -11.19
C THR A 226 18.81 9.90 -9.88
N VAL A 227 20.04 10.40 -9.73
CA VAL A 227 20.39 11.39 -8.71
C VAL A 227 20.90 12.62 -9.42
N LEU A 228 20.41 13.77 -8.99
CA LEU A 228 20.86 15.08 -9.39
C LEU A 228 21.65 15.70 -8.24
N ARG A 229 22.69 16.48 -8.51
CA ARG A 229 23.34 17.29 -7.47
C ARG A 229 23.74 18.69 -7.94
N SER A 230 23.76 19.64 -7.02
CA SER A 230 24.28 20.99 -7.25
C SER A 230 24.77 21.61 -5.95
N ARG A 231 25.67 22.59 -6.02
CA ARG A 231 26.05 23.42 -4.86
C ARG A 231 25.07 24.58 -4.62
N GLN A 232 24.17 24.84 -5.56
CA GLN A 232 23.16 25.88 -5.47
C GLN A 232 21.77 25.23 -5.52
N ILE A 233 20.86 25.66 -4.64
CA ILE A 233 19.53 25.04 -4.50
C ILE A 233 18.68 25.15 -5.78
N TYR A 234 18.89 26.19 -6.60
CA TYR A 234 18.23 26.37 -7.90
C TYR A 234 19.05 25.81 -9.07
N GLY A 235 20.14 25.09 -8.79
CA GLY A 235 20.99 24.50 -9.82
C GLY A 235 21.99 25.49 -10.45
N PRO A 236 22.52 25.19 -11.65
CA PRO A 236 22.17 24.02 -12.46
C PRO A 236 22.56 22.72 -11.74
N TYR A 237 21.77 21.67 -11.97
CA TYR A 237 22.01 20.34 -11.46
C TYR A 237 22.71 19.46 -12.50
N GLU A 238 23.78 18.78 -12.10
CA GLU A 238 24.35 17.66 -12.84
C GLU A 238 23.61 16.36 -12.45
N ASP A 239 23.52 15.40 -13.38
CA ASP A 239 22.74 14.18 -13.21
C ASP A 239 23.57 12.89 -13.40
N LYS A 240 23.16 11.82 -12.73
CA LYS A 240 23.71 10.48 -12.89
C LYS A 240 22.64 9.41 -12.66
N ILE A 241 22.62 8.37 -13.50
CA ILE A 241 21.86 7.15 -13.22
C ILE A 241 22.68 6.31 -12.25
N VAL A 242 22.09 5.97 -11.09
CA VAL A 242 22.82 5.33 -9.97
C VAL A 242 22.30 3.94 -9.61
N LEU A 243 21.12 3.57 -10.11
CA LEU A 243 20.52 2.24 -9.96
C LEU A 243 19.67 1.93 -11.20
N HIS A 244 19.87 0.78 -11.81
CA HIS A 244 19.02 0.29 -12.89
C HIS A 244 18.83 -1.23 -12.79
N GLN A 245 17.93 -1.81 -13.59
CA GLN A 245 17.70 -3.27 -13.54
C GLN A 245 18.98 -4.08 -13.87
N GLY A 246 19.75 -3.63 -14.87
CA GLY A 246 20.92 -4.35 -15.37
C GLY A 246 20.62 -5.81 -15.71
N ASN A 247 21.40 -6.72 -15.13
CA ASN A 247 21.28 -8.18 -15.28
C ASN A 247 20.41 -8.82 -14.18
N THR A 248 19.75 -8.04 -13.34
CA THR A 248 18.94 -8.56 -12.22
C THR A 248 17.50 -8.85 -12.64
N VAL A 249 16.82 -9.65 -11.82
CA VAL A 249 15.38 -9.94 -11.97
C VAL A 249 14.48 -8.85 -11.35
N ILE A 250 15.07 -7.80 -10.77
CA ILE A 250 14.35 -6.70 -10.13
C ILE A 250 14.18 -5.59 -11.17
N ASN A 251 13.06 -5.61 -11.87
CA ASN A 251 12.73 -4.61 -12.88
C ASN A 251 12.45 -3.24 -12.27
N GLY A 252 12.81 -2.19 -13.01
CA GLY A 252 12.42 -0.82 -12.70
C GLY A 252 12.66 -0.40 -11.24
N PRO A 253 13.90 -0.46 -10.70
CA PRO A 253 14.16 0.07 -9.37
C PRO A 253 13.82 1.57 -9.37
N HIS A 254 12.74 1.91 -8.68
CA HIS A 254 12.07 3.20 -8.83
C HIS A 254 11.63 3.71 -7.47
N GLN A 255 11.72 5.04 -7.31
CA GLN A 255 11.22 5.88 -6.21
C GLN A 255 11.48 5.36 -4.80
N GLY A 256 12.20 6.17 -4.02
CA GLY A 256 12.71 5.70 -2.75
C GLY A 256 13.25 6.79 -1.85
N GLY A 257 13.65 6.39 -0.65
CA GLY A 257 14.31 7.27 0.31
C GLY A 257 15.67 6.72 0.75
N TRP A 258 16.58 7.65 1.06
CA TRP A 258 17.95 7.35 1.49
C TRP A 258 18.11 7.64 2.99
N VAL A 259 18.84 6.77 3.69
CA VAL A 259 19.24 6.97 5.08
C VAL A 259 20.71 6.63 5.29
N GLU A 260 21.33 7.30 6.24
CA GLU A 260 22.68 7.02 6.74
C GLU A 260 22.61 6.53 8.19
N LEU A 261 23.38 5.48 8.50
CA LEU A 261 23.49 4.86 9.81
C LEU A 261 24.62 5.49 10.64
N ASP A 262 24.58 5.33 11.96
CA ASP A 262 25.68 5.80 12.84
C ASP A 262 26.98 5.01 12.59
N SER A 263 26.86 3.81 12.01
CA SER A 263 27.98 3.01 11.52
C SER A 263 28.67 3.59 10.28
N GLY A 264 28.07 4.63 9.65
CA GLY A 264 28.49 5.20 8.38
C GLY A 264 27.94 4.45 7.16
N GLU A 265 27.19 3.35 7.35
CA GLU A 265 26.54 2.66 6.24
C GLU A 265 25.38 3.51 5.68
N SER A 266 25.30 3.60 4.35
CA SER A 266 24.17 4.23 3.66
C SER A 266 23.28 3.16 3.03
N TRP A 267 21.97 3.41 3.05
CA TRP A 267 20.96 2.49 2.52
C TRP A 267 19.90 3.25 1.74
N PHE A 268 19.39 2.62 0.68
CA PHE A 268 18.33 3.15 -0.15
C PHE A 268 17.17 2.15 -0.20
N ILE A 269 15.99 2.63 0.17
CA ILE A 269 14.75 1.85 0.05
C ILE A 269 14.03 2.27 -1.22
N HIS A 270 13.51 1.33 -2.00
CA HIS A 270 12.75 1.62 -3.22
C HIS A 270 11.68 0.56 -3.46
N PHE A 271 10.83 0.73 -4.48
CA PHE A 271 9.90 -0.32 -4.87
C PHE A 271 10.28 -1.05 -6.17
N GLN A 272 9.64 -2.19 -6.40
CA GLN A 272 9.57 -2.93 -7.68
C GLN A 272 8.09 -3.16 -8.04
N ASP A 273 7.68 -2.87 -9.28
CA ASP A 273 6.34 -3.26 -9.76
C ASP A 273 6.25 -4.78 -10.02
N ARG A 274 5.31 -5.44 -9.34
CA ARG A 274 5.01 -6.87 -9.44
C ARG A 274 3.57 -7.14 -9.90
N GLY A 275 3.00 -6.23 -10.66
CA GLY A 275 1.69 -6.44 -11.27
C GLY A 275 0.59 -6.58 -10.22
N ALA A 276 -0.09 -7.73 -10.17
CA ALA A 276 -1.19 -7.95 -9.23
C ALA A 276 -0.76 -7.86 -7.76
N PHE A 277 0.52 -8.07 -7.44
CA PHE A 277 1.03 -7.88 -6.07
C PHE A 277 1.31 -6.41 -5.72
N GLY A 278 1.14 -5.50 -6.67
CA GLY A 278 1.46 -4.09 -6.53
C GLY A 278 2.96 -3.85 -6.52
N ARG A 279 3.38 -2.80 -5.82
CA ARG A 279 4.77 -2.32 -5.79
C ARG A 279 5.41 -2.70 -4.45
N ILE A 280 6.19 -3.78 -4.47
CA ILE A 280 6.85 -4.38 -3.29
C ILE A 280 8.15 -3.65 -2.95
N VAL A 281 8.61 -3.72 -1.70
CA VAL A 281 9.69 -2.85 -1.19
C VAL A 281 11.03 -3.58 -1.10
N HIS A 282 12.07 -2.95 -1.62
CA HIS A 282 13.44 -3.44 -1.68
C HIS A 282 14.39 -2.51 -0.91
N LEU A 283 15.47 -3.08 -0.36
CA LEU A 283 16.53 -2.37 0.35
C LEU A 283 17.87 -2.61 -0.36
N GLN A 284 18.59 -1.54 -0.67
CA GLN A 284 19.88 -1.57 -1.35
C GLN A 284 20.98 -0.95 -0.49
N PRO A 285 22.17 -1.57 -0.39
CA PRO A 285 23.33 -0.90 0.17
C PRO A 285 23.73 0.28 -0.73
N VAL A 286 24.32 1.32 -0.15
CA VAL A 286 24.80 2.48 -0.90
C VAL A 286 26.23 2.79 -0.50
N SER A 287 27.11 2.87 -1.49
CA SER A 287 28.46 3.41 -1.34
C SER A 287 28.56 4.78 -2.01
N TRP A 288 29.48 5.62 -1.53
CA TRP A 288 29.71 6.96 -2.08
C TRP A 288 31.11 7.06 -2.65
N GLU A 289 31.23 7.56 -3.88
CA GLU A 289 32.50 7.80 -4.57
C GLU A 289 32.44 9.16 -5.26
N ASP A 290 33.42 10.03 -5.00
CA ASP A 290 33.49 11.40 -5.53
C ASP A 290 32.18 12.20 -5.38
N GLY A 291 31.48 11.98 -4.25
CA GLY A 291 30.21 12.62 -3.93
C GLY A 291 29.01 12.12 -4.74
N TRP A 292 29.10 10.96 -5.38
CA TRP A 292 27.98 10.28 -6.05
C TRP A 292 27.65 8.95 -5.36
N PRO A 293 26.36 8.60 -5.19
CA PRO A 293 26.00 7.29 -4.68
C PRO A 293 26.08 6.24 -5.78
N LEU A 294 26.52 5.04 -5.41
CA LEU A 294 26.36 3.79 -6.15
C LEU A 294 25.45 2.90 -5.30
N MET A 295 24.28 2.54 -5.81
CA MET A 295 23.27 1.77 -5.06
C MET A 295 23.30 0.30 -5.47
N GLY A 296 23.16 -0.63 -4.54
CA GLY A 296 23.26 -2.05 -4.86
C GLY A 296 24.69 -2.45 -5.23
N LYS A 297 24.86 -3.15 -6.36
CA LYS A 297 26.16 -3.62 -6.84
C LYS A 297 26.25 -3.49 -8.36
N ASP A 298 27.35 -2.96 -8.87
CA ASP A 298 27.66 -2.95 -10.30
C ASP A 298 28.13 -4.36 -10.74
N ILE A 299 27.22 -5.16 -11.31
CA ILE A 299 27.48 -6.56 -11.68
C ILE A 299 28.06 -6.62 -13.11
N ASN A 300 27.53 -5.79 -14.00
CA ASN A 300 27.88 -5.74 -15.42
C ASN A 300 29.09 -4.84 -15.74
N LYS A 301 29.57 -4.05 -14.76
CA LYS A 301 30.72 -3.12 -14.83
C LYS A 301 30.50 -1.91 -15.74
N ASP A 302 29.27 -1.41 -15.83
CA ASP A 302 28.94 -0.20 -16.60
C ASP A 302 28.99 1.09 -15.76
N GLY A 303 29.34 0.99 -14.46
CA GLY A 303 29.42 2.10 -13.53
C GLY A 303 28.08 2.52 -12.91
N ILE A 304 27.01 1.75 -13.16
CA ILE A 304 25.68 1.91 -12.57
C ILE A 304 25.42 0.76 -11.60
N GLY A 305 24.75 1.07 -10.51
CA GLY A 305 24.34 0.06 -9.54
C GLY A 305 23.22 -0.85 -10.04
N GLU A 306 23.21 -2.11 -9.62
CA GLU A 306 22.13 -3.06 -9.86
C GLU A 306 21.57 -3.60 -8.53
N PRO A 307 20.24 -3.81 -8.40
CA PRO A 307 19.61 -4.32 -7.18
C PRO A 307 20.18 -5.66 -6.69
N VAL A 308 20.50 -5.74 -5.40
CA VAL A 308 20.90 -7.01 -4.79
C VAL A 308 19.68 -7.81 -4.37
N LEU A 309 19.71 -9.14 -4.58
CA LEU A 309 18.68 -10.06 -4.09
C LEU A 309 18.86 -10.40 -2.61
N GLU A 310 20.10 -10.49 -2.16
CA GLU A 310 20.45 -10.81 -0.78
C GLU A 310 21.66 -9.99 -0.36
N TRP A 311 21.71 -9.63 0.92
CA TRP A 311 22.84 -8.89 1.47
C TRP A 311 22.99 -9.12 2.98
N GLN A 312 24.08 -8.61 3.54
CA GLN A 312 24.25 -8.53 4.99
C GLN A 312 23.25 -7.52 5.55
N LYS A 313 22.68 -7.81 6.72
CA LYS A 313 21.79 -6.87 7.39
C LYS A 313 22.53 -5.57 7.72
N PRO A 314 21.82 -4.44 7.70
CA PRO A 314 22.38 -3.16 8.13
C PRO A 314 22.92 -3.22 9.56
N LYS A 315 24.09 -2.62 9.79
CA LYS A 315 24.71 -2.54 11.13
C LYS A 315 23.99 -1.52 11.99
N THR A 316 22.86 -1.93 12.53
CA THR A 316 22.06 -1.17 13.49
C THR A 316 22.30 -1.68 14.91
N ASN A 317 21.82 -0.92 15.90
CA ASN A 317 21.81 -1.35 17.31
C ASN A 317 20.59 -2.24 17.65
N SER A 318 19.96 -2.85 16.64
CA SER A 318 18.79 -3.72 16.80
C SER A 318 19.21 -5.16 17.03
N GLU A 319 18.39 -5.91 17.77
CA GLU A 319 18.53 -7.36 17.84
C GLU A 319 18.19 -8.01 16.49
N ASP A 320 18.83 -9.15 16.23
CA ASP A 320 18.59 -9.92 15.03
C ASP A 320 17.24 -10.63 15.10
N LEU A 321 16.23 -10.03 14.48
CA LEU A 321 14.92 -10.65 14.33
C LEU A 321 15.00 -11.80 13.31
N LYS A 322 14.49 -12.96 13.71
CA LYS A 322 14.39 -14.16 12.87
C LYS A 322 13.04 -14.27 12.16
N GLU A 323 11.98 -13.79 12.80
CA GLU A 323 10.62 -13.78 12.25
C GLU A 323 10.09 -12.33 12.25
N PRO A 324 9.54 -11.84 11.14
CA PRO A 324 8.90 -10.54 11.09
C PRO A 324 7.54 -10.58 11.80
N PHE A 325 7.07 -9.41 12.22
CA PHE A 325 5.71 -9.24 12.69
C PHE A 325 4.75 -9.07 11.50
N ASP A 326 3.98 -10.11 11.17
CA ASP A 326 3.06 -10.06 10.02
C ASP A 326 1.63 -9.69 10.42
N GLN A 327 1.19 -8.52 9.95
CA GLN A 327 -0.18 -8.03 10.07
C GLN A 327 -1.01 -8.47 8.86
N ALA A 328 -1.34 -9.75 8.78
CA ALA A 328 -2.14 -10.33 7.69
C ALA A 328 -3.38 -11.11 8.19
N SER A 329 -3.35 -11.60 9.43
CA SER A 329 -4.48 -12.27 10.09
C SER A 329 -5.09 -11.39 11.17
N ASP A 330 -6.38 -11.59 11.46
CA ASP A 330 -7.13 -10.84 12.47
C ASP A 330 -8.26 -11.71 13.04
N ASP A 331 -8.33 -11.80 14.37
CA ASP A 331 -9.40 -12.49 15.10
C ASP A 331 -10.49 -11.53 15.62
N PHE A 332 -10.33 -10.23 15.33
CA PHE A 332 -11.27 -9.17 15.69
C PHE A 332 -11.56 -9.08 17.21
N SER A 333 -10.59 -9.49 18.03
CA SER A 333 -10.66 -9.39 19.49
C SER A 333 -10.19 -8.03 20.03
N SER A 334 -9.51 -7.23 19.20
CA SER A 334 -9.02 -5.90 19.56
C SER A 334 -10.16 -4.87 19.68
N GLU A 335 -9.93 -3.82 20.48
CA GLU A 335 -10.90 -2.71 20.64
C GLU A 335 -11.11 -1.91 19.35
N ASN A 336 -10.08 -1.84 18.51
CA ASN A 336 -10.11 -1.12 17.24
C ASN A 336 -9.81 -2.08 16.10
N LEU A 337 -10.33 -1.77 14.92
CA LEU A 337 -10.03 -2.51 13.71
C LEU A 337 -8.52 -2.45 13.42
N ALA A 338 -7.91 -3.59 13.13
CA ALA A 338 -6.47 -3.67 12.93
C ALA A 338 -6.00 -2.81 11.75
N LEU A 339 -4.79 -2.25 11.86
CA LEU A 339 -4.30 -1.20 10.95
C LEU A 339 -4.11 -1.65 9.49
N GLN A 340 -3.99 -2.97 9.23
CA GLN A 340 -3.86 -3.49 7.87
C GLN A 340 -5.13 -3.33 7.02
N TRP A 341 -6.27 -3.13 7.67
CA TRP A 341 -7.55 -3.00 6.99
C TRP A 341 -7.74 -1.62 6.41
N GLN A 342 -8.23 -1.58 5.17
CA GLN A 342 -8.52 -0.36 4.44
C GLN A 342 -9.90 -0.43 3.79
N TRP A 343 -10.62 0.68 3.84
CA TRP A 343 -11.86 0.92 3.12
C TRP A 343 -11.56 1.53 1.75
N GLU A 344 -12.44 1.27 0.78
CA GLU A 344 -12.31 1.81 -0.58
C GLU A 344 -12.94 3.21 -0.73
N ALA A 345 -13.42 3.80 0.36
CA ALA A 345 -13.97 5.16 0.44
C ALA A 345 -13.84 5.70 1.88
N ASN A 346 -14.17 6.98 2.09
CA ASN A 346 -14.18 7.61 3.41
C ASN A 346 -14.97 6.77 4.42
N PRO A 347 -14.32 6.27 5.50
CA PRO A 347 -14.93 5.34 6.43
C PRO A 347 -16.11 5.97 7.16
N LYS A 348 -17.16 5.18 7.37
CA LYS A 348 -18.32 5.57 8.17
C LYS A 348 -18.54 4.60 9.32
N GLN A 349 -18.89 5.13 10.49
CA GLN A 349 -19.04 4.34 11.71
C GLN A 349 -20.16 3.30 11.58
N GLU A 350 -21.21 3.61 10.81
CA GLU A 350 -22.34 2.71 10.60
C GLU A 350 -22.03 1.46 9.74
N TRP A 351 -20.82 1.35 9.17
CA TRP A 351 -20.46 0.21 8.31
C TRP A 351 -20.12 -1.05 9.08
N TYR A 352 -19.63 -0.93 10.32
CA TYR A 352 -19.16 -2.08 11.08
C TYR A 352 -19.31 -1.91 12.59
N SER A 353 -19.11 -3.00 13.33
CA SER A 353 -18.99 -2.98 14.78
C SER A 353 -18.15 -4.16 15.26
N LEU A 354 -17.27 -3.91 16.23
CA LEU A 354 -16.56 -4.95 17.00
C LEU A 354 -17.28 -5.26 18.33
N ASP A 355 -18.11 -4.34 18.81
CA ASP A 355 -18.84 -4.45 20.09
C ASP A 355 -20.18 -5.17 19.97
N ALA A 356 -20.81 -5.15 18.78
CA ALA A 356 -22.11 -5.78 18.55
C ALA A 356 -22.07 -7.29 18.86
N ARG A 357 -20.89 -7.91 18.70
CA ARG A 357 -20.61 -9.28 19.10
C ARG A 357 -19.10 -9.43 19.37
N PRO A 358 -18.64 -9.23 20.62
CA PRO A 358 -17.22 -9.21 20.94
C PRO A 358 -16.44 -10.44 20.43
N GLY A 359 -15.22 -10.20 19.93
CA GLY A 359 -14.38 -11.21 19.30
C GLY A 359 -14.80 -11.56 17.87
N ARG A 360 -15.52 -10.66 17.19
CA ARG A 360 -15.95 -10.78 15.79
C ARG A 360 -16.09 -9.40 15.16
N LEU A 361 -15.92 -9.35 13.86
CA LEU A 361 -16.28 -8.19 13.05
C LEU A 361 -17.69 -8.34 12.51
N ARG A 362 -18.60 -7.43 12.88
CA ARG A 362 -19.89 -7.27 12.18
C ARG A 362 -19.74 -6.27 11.05
N LEU A 363 -20.12 -6.65 9.83
CA LEU A 363 -20.27 -5.74 8.70
C LEU A 363 -21.77 -5.58 8.38
N TYR A 364 -22.25 -4.34 8.47
CA TYR A 364 -23.63 -4.02 8.13
C TYR A 364 -23.82 -3.95 6.62
N SER A 365 -24.93 -4.49 6.12
CA SER A 365 -25.24 -4.43 4.70
C SER A 365 -25.49 -2.99 4.29
N ARG A 366 -24.80 -2.52 3.26
CA ARG A 366 -25.08 -1.22 2.63
C ARG A 366 -25.89 -1.41 1.37
N ARG A 367 -26.90 -0.56 1.17
CA ARG A 367 -27.63 -0.54 -0.09
C ARG A 367 -26.74 -0.06 -1.23
N SER A 368 -26.70 -0.82 -2.31
CA SER A 368 -26.03 -0.38 -3.53
C SER A 368 -26.95 0.56 -4.30
N VAL A 369 -26.44 1.73 -4.67
CA VAL A 369 -27.13 2.69 -5.56
C VAL A 369 -27.09 2.24 -7.02
N HIS A 370 -26.23 1.27 -7.37
CA HIS A 370 -25.92 0.87 -8.74
C HIS A 370 -26.04 -0.64 -8.93
N ARG A 371 -27.22 -1.24 -8.68
CA ARG A 371 -27.43 -2.70 -8.80
C ARG A 371 -26.29 -3.47 -8.09
N PHE A 372 -26.01 -4.74 -8.37
CA PHE A 372 -24.85 -5.41 -7.75
C PHE A 372 -23.57 -5.16 -8.56
N LYS A 373 -22.77 -4.16 -8.15
CA LYS A 373 -21.44 -3.89 -8.72
C LYS A 373 -20.43 -3.58 -7.63
N LEU A 374 -19.58 -4.54 -7.31
CA LEU A 374 -18.71 -4.51 -6.13
C LEU A 374 -17.75 -3.32 -6.15
N SER A 375 -17.19 -2.96 -7.31
CA SER A 375 -16.28 -1.81 -7.46
C SER A 375 -16.89 -0.44 -7.15
N ARG A 376 -18.21 -0.33 -6.98
CA ARG A 376 -18.92 0.90 -6.56
C ARG A 376 -19.39 0.87 -5.11
N ILE A 377 -19.09 -0.20 -4.39
CA ILE A 377 -19.45 -0.36 -2.98
C ILE A 377 -18.36 0.27 -2.11
N PRO A 378 -18.67 1.24 -1.23
CA PRO A 378 -17.67 1.91 -0.41
C PRO A 378 -17.28 1.11 0.84
N ASN A 379 -18.18 0.29 1.40
CA ASN A 379 -17.94 -0.49 2.60
C ASN A 379 -17.29 -1.86 2.29
N LEU A 380 -16.36 -1.90 1.33
CA LEU A 380 -15.46 -3.04 1.17
C LEU A 380 -14.32 -2.91 2.17
N LEU A 381 -14.12 -3.92 3.00
CA LEU A 381 -13.01 -3.97 3.93
C LEU A 381 -11.90 -4.84 3.34
N MET A 382 -10.81 -4.22 2.93
CA MET A 382 -9.78 -4.82 2.09
C MET A 382 -8.42 -4.73 2.76
N GLN A 383 -7.54 -5.70 2.49
CA GLN A 383 -6.13 -5.61 2.80
C GLN A 383 -5.28 -6.00 1.59
N LYS A 384 -4.03 -5.53 1.57
CA LYS A 384 -3.06 -5.83 0.50
C LYS A 384 -2.75 -7.33 0.46
N PHE A 385 -2.46 -7.86 -0.73
CA PHE A 385 -1.92 -9.23 -0.85
C PHE A 385 -0.72 -9.41 0.08
N SER A 386 -0.70 -10.53 0.81
CA SER A 386 0.17 -10.68 1.99
C SER A 386 1.55 -11.28 1.68
N GLY A 387 1.75 -11.78 0.46
CA GLY A 387 3.03 -12.32 0.01
C GLY A 387 2.95 -12.86 -1.42
N PRO A 388 4.01 -13.54 -1.88
CA PRO A 388 4.10 -14.06 -3.25
C PRO A 388 3.07 -15.17 -3.51
N SER A 389 2.77 -16.00 -2.52
CA SER A 389 1.64 -16.92 -2.54
C SER A 389 1.07 -17.06 -1.14
N PHE A 390 -0.25 -17.19 -1.03
CA PHE A 390 -0.92 -17.28 0.26
C PHE A 390 -2.32 -17.86 0.14
N THR A 391 -2.86 -18.31 1.26
CA THR A 391 -4.27 -18.66 1.40
C THR A 391 -4.92 -17.73 2.41
N ALA A 392 -6.02 -17.08 2.01
CA ALA A 392 -6.87 -16.28 2.90
C ALA A 392 -8.18 -17.01 3.15
N THR A 393 -8.55 -17.18 4.41
CA THR A 393 -9.79 -17.84 4.84
C THR A 393 -10.56 -16.95 5.82
N ILE A 394 -11.87 -16.88 5.67
CA ILE A 394 -12.79 -16.26 6.64
C ILE A 394 -13.81 -17.27 7.13
N LYS A 395 -14.29 -17.08 8.35
CA LYS A 395 -15.50 -17.74 8.87
C LYS A 395 -16.63 -16.72 8.96
N LEU A 396 -17.66 -16.90 8.14
CA LEU A 396 -18.74 -15.94 7.93
C LEU A 396 -20.08 -16.53 8.35
N SER A 397 -20.85 -15.77 9.12
CA SER A 397 -22.27 -16.04 9.42
C SER A 397 -23.15 -14.91 8.87
N LEU A 398 -24.29 -15.23 8.26
CA LEU A 398 -25.12 -14.24 7.57
C LEU A 398 -26.51 -14.08 8.20
N CYS A 399 -26.82 -12.86 8.62
CA CYS A 399 -28.18 -12.42 8.94
C CYS A 399 -28.75 -11.63 7.75
N ALA A 400 -29.51 -12.32 6.89
CA ALA A 400 -30.11 -11.74 5.69
C ALA A 400 -31.64 -11.61 5.84
N LEU A 401 -32.13 -10.38 5.80
CA LEU A 401 -33.57 -10.07 5.85
C LEU A 401 -34.26 -10.20 4.47
N SER A 402 -33.48 -10.36 3.39
CA SER A 402 -33.95 -10.60 2.01
C SER A 402 -32.93 -11.42 1.22
N GLU A 403 -33.34 -11.98 0.08
CA GLU A 403 -32.45 -12.67 -0.88
C GLU A 403 -31.48 -11.74 -1.61
N THR A 404 -31.66 -10.42 -1.48
CA THR A 404 -30.79 -9.41 -2.12
C THR A 404 -29.50 -9.16 -1.33
N ILE A 405 -29.40 -9.68 -0.10
CA ILE A 405 -28.22 -9.53 0.74
C ILE A 405 -27.12 -10.48 0.29
N ARG A 406 -25.94 -9.90 0.11
CA ARG A 406 -24.73 -10.56 -0.38
C ARG A 406 -23.59 -10.21 0.56
N ALA A 407 -22.90 -11.22 1.07
CA ALA A 407 -21.70 -11.04 1.87
C ALA A 407 -20.66 -12.07 1.46
N GLY A 408 -19.38 -11.73 1.48
CA GLY A 408 -18.41 -12.66 0.94
C GLY A 408 -16.96 -12.26 1.08
N LEU A 409 -16.12 -13.04 0.41
CA LEU A 409 -14.69 -12.84 0.26
C LEU A 409 -14.42 -12.41 -1.19
N ALA A 410 -13.65 -11.33 -1.38
CA ALA A 410 -13.36 -10.76 -2.69
C ALA A 410 -11.86 -10.59 -2.90
N VAL A 411 -11.45 -10.71 -4.17
CA VAL A 411 -10.16 -10.26 -4.68
C VAL A 411 -10.42 -9.09 -5.63
N MET A 412 -9.92 -7.91 -5.29
CA MET A 412 -10.17 -6.66 -6.01
C MET A 412 -8.91 -6.19 -6.74
N GLY A 413 -9.03 -6.01 -8.06
CA GLY A 413 -8.12 -5.27 -8.94
C GLY A 413 -8.95 -4.50 -9.98
N LYS A 414 -8.35 -4.12 -11.12
CA LYS A 414 -9.13 -3.57 -12.27
C LYS A 414 -10.20 -4.54 -12.76
N GLU A 415 -9.85 -5.82 -12.75
CA GLU A 415 -10.79 -6.93 -12.82
C GLU A 415 -10.82 -7.58 -11.43
N TYR A 416 -11.98 -8.07 -11.02
CA TYR A 416 -12.18 -8.60 -9.69
C TYR A 416 -13.11 -9.80 -9.70
N ALA A 417 -12.98 -10.62 -8.65
CA ALA A 417 -13.83 -11.76 -8.40
C ALA A 417 -14.21 -11.86 -6.93
N SER A 418 -15.40 -12.41 -6.65
CA SER A 418 -15.81 -12.67 -5.29
C SER A 418 -16.58 -13.97 -5.14
N LEU A 419 -16.37 -14.63 -4.01
CA LEU A 419 -17.19 -15.73 -3.53
C LEU A 419 -18.23 -15.17 -2.57
N CYS A 420 -19.48 -15.11 -3.06
CA CYS A 420 -20.62 -14.46 -2.42
C CYS A 420 -21.51 -15.50 -1.72
N PHE A 421 -21.80 -15.29 -0.44
CA PHE A 421 -22.80 -16.00 0.34
C PHE A 421 -24.09 -15.17 0.45
N SER A 422 -25.23 -15.80 0.18
CA SER A 422 -26.55 -15.13 0.18
C SER A 422 -27.66 -16.11 0.56
N LYS A 423 -28.85 -15.57 0.85
CA LYS A 423 -30.08 -16.35 1.02
C LYS A 423 -30.75 -16.54 -0.35
N GLY A 424 -31.22 -17.74 -0.65
CA GLY A 424 -32.03 -18.07 -1.82
C GLY A 424 -33.53 -17.88 -1.57
N GLU A 425 -34.30 -17.87 -2.66
CA GLU A 425 -35.77 -17.66 -2.64
C GLU A 425 -36.52 -18.73 -1.84
N ASN A 426 -35.98 -19.95 -1.79
CA ASN A 426 -36.53 -21.07 -1.02
C ASN A 426 -36.20 -21.00 0.48
N GLY A 427 -35.54 -19.94 0.94
CA GLY A 427 -35.10 -19.76 2.32
C GLY A 427 -33.80 -20.50 2.68
N LEU A 428 -33.25 -21.33 1.79
CA LEU A 428 -31.93 -21.94 1.95
C LEU A 428 -30.82 -20.94 1.60
N TYR A 429 -29.59 -21.25 1.98
CA TYR A 429 -28.45 -20.41 1.62
C TYR A 429 -27.83 -20.87 0.31
N LYS A 430 -27.05 -20.00 -0.31
CA LYS A 430 -26.33 -20.28 -1.54
C LYS A 430 -25.00 -19.53 -1.62
N LEU A 431 -24.07 -20.13 -2.33
CA LEU A 431 -22.81 -19.51 -2.74
C LEU A 431 -22.88 -19.20 -4.23
N GLY A 432 -22.38 -18.03 -4.63
CA GLY A 432 -22.21 -17.67 -6.03
C GLY A 432 -20.84 -17.07 -6.26
N VAL A 433 -20.25 -17.38 -7.41
CA VAL A 433 -19.02 -16.73 -7.87
C VAL A 433 -19.40 -15.59 -8.79
N TYR A 434 -18.83 -14.41 -8.53
CA TYR A 434 -19.08 -13.20 -9.30
C TYR A 434 -17.77 -12.64 -9.85
N THR A 435 -17.80 -12.15 -11.08
CA THR A 435 -16.69 -11.41 -11.69
C THR A 435 -17.15 -10.06 -12.19
N GLY A 436 -16.24 -9.09 -12.21
CA GLY A 436 -16.54 -7.75 -12.72
C GLY A 436 -15.29 -6.96 -13.03
N ARG A 437 -15.50 -5.78 -13.63
CA ARG A 437 -14.44 -4.83 -14.00
C ARG A 437 -14.81 -3.42 -13.58
N ILE A 438 -13.81 -2.65 -13.14
CA ILE A 438 -13.97 -1.27 -12.69
C ILE A 438 -14.48 -0.38 -13.84
N GLU A 439 -13.97 -0.57 -15.05
CA GLU A 439 -14.27 0.26 -16.22
C GLU A 439 -15.68 -0.01 -16.81
N ASP A 440 -16.27 -1.17 -16.51
CA ASP A 440 -17.61 -1.50 -17.00
C ASP A 440 -18.68 -0.66 -16.27
N ASP A 441 -19.81 -0.39 -16.91
CA ASP A 441 -20.99 0.20 -16.24
C ASP A 441 -22.02 -0.85 -15.81
N LEU A 442 -21.81 -2.11 -16.20
CA LEU A 442 -22.72 -3.22 -15.96
C LEU A 442 -22.58 -3.83 -14.56
N GLU A 443 -23.60 -4.58 -14.17
CA GLU A 443 -23.62 -5.44 -12.99
C GLU A 443 -22.56 -6.52 -13.08
N ASP A 444 -22.10 -6.98 -11.91
CA ASP A 444 -21.18 -8.10 -11.81
C ASP A 444 -21.86 -9.40 -12.30
N ILE A 445 -21.11 -10.20 -13.04
CA ILE A 445 -21.62 -11.40 -13.70
C ILE A 445 -21.52 -12.58 -12.72
N LYS A 446 -22.65 -13.23 -12.45
CA LYS A 446 -22.67 -14.51 -11.73
C LYS A 446 -22.21 -15.62 -12.68
N THR A 447 -21.11 -16.28 -12.36
CA THR A 447 -20.55 -17.36 -13.20
C THR A 447 -20.97 -18.75 -12.71
N GLU A 448 -21.22 -18.91 -11.41
CA GLU A 448 -21.61 -20.18 -10.81
C GLU A 448 -22.50 -19.98 -9.58
N GLU A 449 -23.27 -21.00 -9.19
CA GLU A 449 -24.08 -21.01 -7.97
C GLU A 449 -24.18 -22.41 -7.37
N HIS A 450 -24.06 -22.52 -6.04
CA HIS A 450 -24.19 -23.76 -5.28
C HIS A 450 -25.12 -23.60 -4.06
N PRO A 451 -26.01 -24.56 -3.76
CA PRO A 451 -26.81 -24.53 -2.55
C PRO A 451 -25.95 -24.83 -1.32
N VAL A 452 -26.28 -24.20 -0.19
CA VAL A 452 -25.64 -24.42 1.11
C VAL A 452 -26.70 -24.57 2.20
N SER A 453 -26.53 -25.58 3.06
CA SER A 453 -27.49 -25.94 4.10
C SER A 453 -27.23 -25.29 5.46
N LYS A 454 -26.15 -24.51 5.59
CA LYS A 454 -25.71 -23.88 6.84
C LYS A 454 -25.70 -22.36 6.69
N GLU A 455 -26.07 -21.66 7.76
CA GLU A 455 -26.01 -20.19 7.87
C GLU A 455 -24.59 -19.64 8.12
N THR A 456 -23.66 -20.54 8.49
CA THR A 456 -22.24 -20.26 8.67
C THR A 456 -21.43 -21.05 7.65
N VAL A 457 -20.48 -20.38 7.00
CA VAL A 457 -19.60 -20.94 5.99
C VAL A 457 -18.17 -20.47 6.20
N TYR A 458 -17.22 -21.25 5.70
CA TYR A 458 -15.82 -20.85 5.59
C TYR A 458 -15.54 -20.54 4.13
N LEU A 459 -15.14 -19.31 3.82
CA LEU A 459 -14.82 -18.90 2.46
C LEU A 459 -13.31 -18.74 2.36
N ARG A 460 -12.73 -19.24 1.27
CA ARG A 460 -11.28 -19.27 1.07
C ARG A 460 -10.93 -18.83 -0.34
N VAL A 461 -9.80 -18.13 -0.45
CA VAL A 461 -9.08 -17.93 -1.70
C VAL A 461 -7.62 -18.32 -1.52
N THR A 462 -7.10 -19.11 -2.45
CA THR A 462 -5.66 -19.39 -2.56
C THR A 462 -5.12 -18.61 -3.75
N VAL A 463 -4.02 -17.89 -3.54
CA VAL A 463 -3.34 -17.05 -4.53
C VAL A 463 -1.96 -17.62 -4.78
N SER A 464 -1.64 -17.96 -6.03
CA SER A 464 -0.33 -18.48 -6.45
C SER A 464 0.69 -17.36 -6.71
N GLU A 465 1.96 -17.73 -6.93
CA GLU A 465 3.05 -16.79 -7.31
C GLU A 465 2.80 -16.07 -8.65
N GLU A 466 1.98 -16.66 -9.51
CA GLU A 466 1.52 -16.11 -10.78
C GLU A 466 0.25 -15.24 -10.62
N ALA A 467 -0.19 -15.01 -9.38
CA ALA A 467 -1.43 -14.31 -9.02
C ALA A 467 -2.72 -14.96 -9.53
N GLU A 468 -2.69 -16.27 -9.80
CA GLU A 468 -3.90 -17.05 -10.04
C GLU A 468 -4.65 -17.26 -8.71
N CYS A 469 -5.94 -16.93 -8.69
CA CYS A 469 -6.80 -17.03 -7.53
C CYS A 469 -7.78 -18.20 -7.69
N ARG A 470 -7.85 -19.07 -6.69
CA ARG A 470 -8.81 -20.20 -6.64
C ARG A 470 -9.70 -20.09 -5.41
N PHE A 471 -10.99 -19.97 -5.65
CA PHE A 471 -11.98 -19.89 -4.58
C PHE A 471 -12.40 -21.29 -4.13
N SER A 472 -12.61 -21.44 -2.83
CA SER A 472 -13.17 -22.65 -2.24
C SER A 472 -14.00 -22.30 -1.01
N TYR A 473 -14.87 -23.21 -0.60
CA TYR A 473 -15.65 -23.06 0.61
C TYR A 473 -15.71 -24.35 1.42
N SER A 474 -16.05 -24.23 2.69
CA SER A 474 -16.35 -25.35 3.58
C SER A 474 -17.56 -25.03 4.47
N ILE A 475 -18.26 -26.07 4.91
CA ILE A 475 -19.31 -25.99 5.94
C ILE A 475 -18.86 -26.57 7.30
N ASP A 476 -17.67 -27.17 7.35
CA ASP A 476 -17.13 -27.87 8.53
C ASP A 476 -15.69 -27.45 8.90
N GLN A 477 -15.11 -26.48 8.18
CA GLN A 477 -13.73 -25.97 8.29
C GLN A 477 -12.64 -26.94 7.79
N HIS A 478 -12.96 -28.20 7.53
CA HIS A 478 -11.96 -29.23 7.25
C HIS A 478 -11.95 -29.62 5.77
N HIS A 479 -13.12 -29.78 5.18
CA HIS A 479 -13.26 -30.18 3.79
C HIS A 479 -13.64 -28.97 2.94
N PHE A 480 -12.69 -28.51 2.12
CA PHE A 480 -12.90 -27.41 1.19
C PHE A 480 -13.26 -27.93 -0.19
N THR A 481 -14.34 -27.41 -0.77
CA THR A 481 -14.77 -27.65 -2.15
C THR A 481 -14.42 -26.42 -2.99
N GLN A 482 -13.66 -26.63 -4.08
CA GLN A 482 -13.36 -25.56 -5.04
C GLN A 482 -14.64 -25.16 -5.77
N VAL A 483 -14.79 -23.85 -6.03
CA VAL A 483 -15.90 -23.27 -6.77
C VAL A 483 -15.37 -22.25 -7.76
N GLY A 484 -16.01 -22.17 -8.93
CA GLY A 484 -15.59 -21.33 -10.03
C GLY A 484 -14.36 -21.85 -10.76
N ASP A 485 -14.18 -21.29 -11.95
CA ASP A 485 -12.92 -21.36 -12.68
C ASP A 485 -11.84 -20.50 -11.99
N PRO A 486 -10.55 -20.79 -12.22
CA PRO A 486 -9.46 -19.94 -11.74
C PRO A 486 -9.60 -18.50 -12.24
N PHE A 487 -9.38 -17.54 -11.34
CA PHE A 487 -9.43 -16.11 -11.65
C PHE A 487 -8.01 -15.53 -11.65
N GLN A 488 -7.59 -14.90 -12.75
CA GLN A 488 -6.30 -14.21 -12.81
C GLN A 488 -6.43 -12.83 -12.15
N ALA A 489 -5.80 -12.62 -10.99
CA ALA A 489 -5.75 -11.29 -10.41
C ALA A 489 -4.89 -10.36 -11.28
N VAL A 490 -5.33 -9.10 -11.36
CA VAL A 490 -4.66 -8.02 -12.10
C VAL A 490 -4.48 -6.82 -11.18
N PRO A 491 -3.52 -5.91 -11.46
CA PRO A 491 -3.37 -4.68 -10.69
C PRO A 491 -4.67 -3.86 -10.62
N GLY A 492 -4.84 -3.12 -9.54
CA GLY A 492 -5.77 -2.00 -9.46
C GLY A 492 -5.28 -0.78 -10.26
N LEU A 493 -5.97 0.36 -10.11
CA LEU A 493 -5.49 1.63 -10.66
C LEU A 493 -4.45 2.20 -9.70
N TRP A 494 -3.16 2.08 -10.07
CA TRP A 494 -1.97 2.47 -9.29
C TRP A 494 -1.67 1.64 -8.04
N THR A 495 -2.52 0.66 -7.73
CA THR A 495 -2.35 -0.27 -6.59
C THR A 495 -2.19 -1.71 -7.07
N GLY A 496 -1.69 -2.57 -6.18
CA GLY A 496 -1.86 -4.01 -6.29
C GLY A 496 -3.32 -4.44 -6.10
N ALA A 497 -3.55 -5.73 -6.31
CA ALA A 497 -4.77 -6.38 -5.93
C ALA A 497 -4.88 -6.49 -4.40
N LYS A 498 -6.10 -6.49 -3.91
CA LYS A 498 -6.43 -6.64 -2.49
C LYS A 498 -7.36 -7.80 -2.27
N VAL A 499 -7.32 -8.38 -1.08
CA VAL A 499 -8.25 -9.41 -0.62
C VAL A 499 -9.02 -8.90 0.58
N GLY A 500 -10.31 -9.22 0.67
CA GLY A 500 -11.12 -8.67 1.74
C GLY A 500 -12.56 -9.12 1.71
N MET A 501 -13.37 -8.45 2.49
CA MET A 501 -14.71 -8.87 2.85
C MET A 501 -15.72 -7.75 2.70
N TYR A 502 -16.98 -8.11 2.53
CA TYR A 502 -18.05 -7.15 2.32
C TYR A 502 -19.40 -7.68 2.79
N CYS A 503 -20.34 -6.76 3.03
CA CYS A 503 -21.76 -7.02 3.17
C CYS A 503 -22.55 -5.92 2.44
N VAL A 504 -23.40 -6.31 1.50
CA VAL A 504 -24.13 -5.37 0.63
C VAL A 504 -25.55 -5.87 0.39
N ASN A 505 -26.48 -4.92 0.31
CA ASN A 505 -27.82 -5.15 -0.20
C ASN A 505 -27.84 -4.75 -1.68
N ALA A 506 -27.97 -5.75 -2.55
CA ALA A 506 -28.03 -5.58 -4.01
C ALA A 506 -29.41 -5.17 -4.54
N GLY A 507 -30.41 -5.11 -3.67
CA GLY A 507 -31.78 -4.74 -4.00
C GLY A 507 -32.03 -3.23 -3.90
N THR A 508 -33.09 -2.77 -4.56
CA THR A 508 -33.60 -1.40 -4.44
C THR A 508 -34.55 -1.23 -3.26
N ASP A 509 -35.20 -2.32 -2.84
CA ASP A 509 -36.24 -2.38 -1.81
C ASP A 509 -35.92 -3.46 -0.75
N GLY A 510 -36.47 -3.31 0.46
CA GLY A 510 -36.26 -4.24 1.58
C GLY A 510 -35.87 -3.54 2.89
N PRO A 511 -35.99 -4.24 4.04
CA PRO A 511 -35.67 -3.68 5.35
C PRO A 511 -34.16 -3.53 5.54
N ASP A 512 -33.74 -2.43 6.16
CA ASP A 512 -32.37 -2.26 6.62
C ASP A 512 -32.11 -3.14 7.87
N GLY A 513 -30.83 -3.38 8.18
CA GLY A 513 -30.43 -4.16 9.37
C GLY A 513 -29.94 -5.57 9.09
N SER A 514 -29.71 -5.93 7.81
CA SER A 514 -28.95 -7.14 7.49
C SER A 514 -27.45 -6.93 7.74
N TYR A 515 -26.73 -8.00 8.05
CA TYR A 515 -25.30 -7.97 8.35
C TYR A 515 -24.67 -9.35 8.15
N CYS A 516 -23.34 -9.39 8.07
CA CYS A 516 -22.58 -10.60 8.34
C CYS A 516 -21.69 -10.42 9.58
N ASP A 517 -21.51 -11.51 10.32
CA ASP A 517 -20.50 -11.61 11.37
C ASP A 517 -19.32 -12.42 10.82
N ILE A 518 -18.11 -11.90 10.94
CA ILE A 518 -16.85 -12.55 10.60
C ILE A 518 -16.13 -12.88 11.90
N ASP A 519 -15.97 -14.17 12.18
CA ASP A 519 -15.31 -14.62 13.40
C ASP A 519 -13.80 -14.39 13.36
N TRP A 520 -13.18 -14.49 12.18
CA TRP A 520 -11.76 -14.27 11.95
C TRP A 520 -11.46 -14.21 10.46
N PHE A 521 -10.32 -13.59 10.13
CA PHE A 521 -9.64 -13.65 8.85
C PHE A 521 -8.23 -14.21 9.08
N ILE A 522 -7.89 -15.29 8.40
CA ILE A 522 -6.56 -15.90 8.48
C ILE A 522 -5.91 -15.86 7.10
N ALA A 523 -4.74 -15.24 7.01
CA ALA A 523 -3.81 -15.37 5.90
C ALA A 523 -2.61 -16.22 6.32
N GLU A 524 -2.31 -17.26 5.55
CA GLU A 524 -1.22 -18.19 5.80
C GLU A 524 -0.42 -18.48 4.53
N PRO A 525 0.88 -18.84 4.63
CA PRO A 525 1.65 -19.29 3.48
C PRO A 525 0.95 -20.45 2.77
N GLU A 526 1.06 -20.48 1.44
CA GLU A 526 0.58 -21.62 0.68
C GLU A 526 1.47 -22.85 0.98
N ARG A 527 0.93 -23.81 1.75
CA ARG A 527 1.59 -25.09 1.97
C ARG A 527 1.46 -25.92 0.70
N ARG A 528 2.50 -25.91 -0.15
CA ARG A 528 2.62 -26.89 -1.23
C ARG A 528 2.58 -28.28 -0.59
N GLY A 529 1.49 -29.01 -0.77
CA GLY A 529 1.43 -30.41 -0.38
C GLY A 529 2.64 -31.10 -0.99
N HIS A 530 3.47 -31.73 -0.16
CA HIS A 530 4.53 -32.59 -0.66
C HIS A 530 3.89 -33.60 -1.61
N LYS A 531 4.15 -33.46 -2.90
CA LYS A 531 3.80 -34.46 -3.91
C LYS A 531 4.68 -35.69 -3.73
#